data_AF-A0AA85AHI7-F1
#
_entry.id   AF-A0AA85AHI7-F1
#
_cell.length_a   1.000
_cell.length_b   1.000
_cell.length_c   1.000
_cell.angle_alpha   90.00
_cell.angle_beta   90.00
_cell.angle_gamma   90.00
#
_symmetry.space_group_name_H-M   'P 1'
#
loop_
_entity.id
_entity.type
_entity.pdbx_description
1 polymer ?
#
loop_
_entity_poly.entity_id
_entity_poly.type
_entity_poly.pdbx_seq_one_letter_code
_entity_poly.pdbx_strand_id
1 'polypeptide(L)'
;MLVENDSYHYSLHYQYSQRIRLDQPHPIVDGTFDLTDLTGSVTPKSSLKFYDSDVSKIEKFSRKNQFGSQIFANNLLGQIKYSIDAEIPKVELLDKEEFLAIRWFIRKERKSLEANDGSVITLMYPNGKISMYYEKVS
;
A
#
# COMPACT_ATOMS: atom_id res chain seq x y z
N MET A 1 -20.82 11.24 -42.21
CA MET A 1 -19.84 10.14 -42.33
C MET A 1 -18.46 10.77 -42.33
N LEU A 2 -17.70 10.57 -41.25
CA LEU A 2 -16.28 10.86 -41.11
C LEU A 2 -15.76 9.74 -40.20
N VAL A 3 -14.80 8.97 -40.70
CA VAL A 3 -14.09 7.91 -39.98
C VAL A 3 -12.64 8.35 -39.86
N GLU A 4 -11.97 7.83 -38.82
CA GLU A 4 -10.54 7.83 -38.47
C GLU A 4 -10.16 8.82 -37.36
N ASN A 5 -9.28 8.51 -36.42
CA ASN A 5 -8.71 7.26 -35.86
C ASN A 5 -7.92 7.72 -34.60
N ASP A 6 -7.40 6.77 -33.83
CA ASP A 6 -6.28 6.91 -32.89
C ASP A 6 -6.60 7.29 -31.44
N SER A 7 -6.92 6.25 -30.67
CA SER A 7 -6.19 5.86 -29.47
C SER A 7 -5.61 6.98 -28.58
N TYR A 8 -6.45 7.84 -28.03
CA TYR A 8 -6.08 8.59 -26.83
C TYR A 8 -6.31 7.72 -25.60
N HIS A 9 -5.32 6.90 -25.24
CA HIS A 9 -5.23 6.35 -23.89
C HIS A 9 -4.98 7.52 -22.93
N TYR A 10 -6.06 8.10 -22.40
CA TYR A 10 -5.98 8.99 -21.26
C TYR A 10 -5.50 8.16 -20.07
N SER A 11 -4.20 8.26 -19.77
CA SER A 11 -3.66 7.88 -18.47
C SER A 11 -4.24 8.85 -17.44
N LEU A 12 -5.41 8.54 -16.90
CA LEU A 12 -5.98 9.26 -15.78
C LEU A 12 -5.12 8.97 -14.54
N HIS A 13 -4.02 9.69 -14.40
CA HIS A 13 -3.18 9.68 -13.21
C HIS A 13 -3.92 10.45 -12.11
N TYR A 14 -4.84 9.77 -11.43
CA TYR A 14 -5.48 10.35 -10.26
C TYR A 14 -4.48 10.38 -9.09
N GLN A 15 -3.97 11.56 -8.78
CA GLN A 15 -3.23 11.80 -7.55
C GLN A 15 -4.23 12.14 -6.43
N TYR A 16 -4.71 11.12 -5.74
CA TYR A 16 -5.50 11.32 -4.51
C TYR A 16 -4.56 11.59 -3.33
N SER A 17 -4.58 12.81 -2.80
CA SER A 17 -3.98 13.13 -1.50
C SER A 17 -5.10 13.19 -0.45
N GLN A 18 -5.05 12.28 0.52
CA GLN A 18 -6.01 12.26 1.63
C GLN A 18 -5.28 12.61 2.92
N ARG A 19 -5.82 13.58 3.66
CA ARG A 19 -5.37 13.90 5.02
C ARG A 19 -6.13 13.00 5.99
N ILE A 20 -5.40 12.10 6.67
CA ILE A 20 -6.00 11.14 7.61
C ILE A 20 -6.48 11.85 8.87
N ARG A 21 -7.65 11.44 9.36
CA ARG A 21 -8.20 11.87 10.65
C ARG A 21 -7.99 10.78 11.69
N LEU A 22 -7.70 11.16 12.93
CA LEU A 22 -7.41 10.26 14.05
C LEU A 22 -8.62 9.42 14.51
N ASP A 23 -9.84 9.82 14.14
CA ASP A 23 -11.11 9.22 14.57
C ASP A 23 -11.69 8.19 13.58
N GLN A 24 -10.90 7.72 12.61
CA GLN A 24 -11.39 6.68 11.69
C GLN A 24 -11.51 5.32 12.40
N PRO A 25 -12.66 4.64 12.31
CA PRO A 25 -12.82 3.31 12.86
C PRO A 25 -11.85 2.34 12.18
N HIS A 26 -11.02 1.67 12.98
CA HIS A 26 -10.10 0.64 12.50
C HIS A 26 -10.90 -0.59 12.04
N PRO A 27 -10.68 -1.09 10.82
CA PRO A 27 -11.13 -2.43 10.52
C PRO A 27 -10.33 -3.38 11.41
N ILE A 28 -11.02 -4.32 12.00
CA ILE A 28 -10.37 -5.44 12.65
C ILE A 28 -9.89 -6.35 11.52
N VAL A 29 -8.59 -6.31 11.23
CA VAL A 29 -7.95 -7.22 10.26
C VAL A 29 -7.53 -8.47 11.03
N ASP A 30 -8.43 -9.45 11.09
CA ASP A 30 -8.15 -10.72 11.74
C ASP A 30 -7.21 -11.57 10.89
N GLY A 31 -6.11 -12.03 11.49
CA GLY A 31 -5.18 -12.96 10.86
C GLY A 31 -3.77 -12.86 11.45
N THR A 32 -2.98 -13.90 11.19
CA THR A 32 -1.56 -13.93 11.56
C THR A 32 -0.75 -13.25 10.47
N PHE A 33 -0.07 -12.19 10.82
CA PHE A 33 0.83 -11.46 9.94
C PHE A 33 2.22 -12.10 9.98
N ASP A 34 2.80 -12.32 8.81
CA ASP A 34 4.15 -12.86 8.65
C ASP A 34 5.16 -11.72 8.45
N LEU A 35 6.27 -11.77 9.18
CA LEU A 35 7.38 -10.84 8.98
C LEU A 35 8.00 -11.06 7.59
N THR A 36 8.27 -9.99 6.87
CA THR A 36 8.88 -10.04 5.54
C THR A 36 9.94 -8.95 5.38
N ASP A 37 10.74 -9.07 4.32
CA ASP A 37 11.77 -8.09 4.00
C ASP A 37 11.16 -6.74 3.63
N LEU A 38 11.83 -5.64 3.99
CA LEU A 38 11.42 -4.27 3.68
C LEU A 38 11.32 -4.00 2.17
N THR A 39 12.02 -4.79 1.37
CA THR A 39 12.02 -4.77 -0.09
C THR A 39 11.70 -6.16 -0.63
N GLY A 40 11.26 -6.23 -1.89
CA GLY A 40 10.98 -7.51 -2.56
C GLY A 40 9.53 -7.66 -3.00
N SER A 41 9.29 -8.68 -3.81
CA SER A 41 7.99 -8.92 -4.45
C SER A 41 7.10 -9.87 -3.65
N VAL A 42 5.79 -9.70 -3.81
CA VAL A 42 4.77 -10.68 -3.43
C VAL A 42 3.84 -10.89 -4.63
N THR A 43 3.50 -12.14 -4.90
CA THR A 43 2.41 -12.48 -5.82
C THR A 43 1.18 -12.73 -4.96
N PRO A 44 0.14 -11.89 -5.05
CA PRO A 44 -1.07 -12.08 -4.25
C PRO A 44 -1.71 -13.44 -4.54
N LYS A 45 -2.21 -14.15 -3.52
CA LYS A 45 -3.01 -15.37 -3.72
C LYS A 45 -4.33 -15.08 -4.42
N SER A 46 -4.90 -13.92 -4.14
CA SER A 46 -6.17 -13.48 -4.72
C SER A 46 -5.96 -12.73 -6.04
N SER A 47 -6.95 -12.80 -6.92
CA SER A 47 -6.96 -12.03 -8.17
C SER A 47 -7.23 -10.55 -7.90
N LEU A 48 -6.22 -9.83 -7.42
CA LEU A 48 -6.29 -8.40 -7.15
C LEU A 48 -6.41 -7.60 -8.44
N LYS A 49 -7.21 -6.54 -8.38
CA LYS A 49 -7.32 -5.54 -9.44
C LYS A 49 -6.76 -4.19 -9.00
N PHE A 50 -6.22 -3.43 -9.95
CA PHE A 50 -5.80 -2.04 -9.75
C PHE A 50 -6.12 -1.24 -11.01
N TYR A 51 -7.04 -0.27 -10.92
CA TYR A 51 -7.64 0.41 -12.08
C TYR A 51 -8.10 -0.58 -13.16
N ASP A 52 -8.95 -1.53 -12.78
CA ASP A 52 -9.50 -2.61 -13.63
C ASP A 52 -8.48 -3.56 -14.27
N SER A 53 -7.19 -3.41 -13.98
CA SER A 53 -6.12 -4.28 -14.46
C SER A 53 -5.78 -5.35 -13.43
N ASP A 54 -5.58 -6.58 -13.86
CA ASP A 54 -5.19 -7.70 -12.99
C ASP A 54 -3.73 -7.53 -12.52
N VAL A 55 -3.53 -7.62 -11.21
CA VAL A 55 -2.22 -7.47 -10.56
C VAL A 55 -1.47 -8.80 -10.61
N SER A 56 -0.28 -8.79 -11.20
CA SER A 56 0.62 -9.96 -11.27
C SER A 56 1.57 -10.04 -10.07
N LYS A 57 2.02 -8.88 -9.57
CA LYS A 57 2.92 -8.78 -8.41
C LYS A 57 2.87 -7.41 -7.77
N ILE A 58 3.28 -7.37 -6.52
CA ILE A 58 3.46 -6.14 -5.75
C ILE A 58 4.88 -6.11 -5.20
N GLU A 59 5.60 -5.03 -5.45
CA GLU A 59 6.97 -4.84 -4.97
C GLU A 59 7.00 -3.82 -3.84
N LYS A 60 7.53 -4.24 -2.70
CA LYS A 60 7.75 -3.40 -1.51
C LYS A 60 8.98 -2.54 -1.73
N PHE A 61 8.93 -1.29 -1.32
CA PHE A 61 10.09 -0.41 -1.28
C PHE A 61 10.14 0.39 0.02
N SER A 62 11.37 0.62 0.50
CA SER A 62 11.69 1.57 1.55
C SER A 62 12.91 2.39 1.12
N ARG A 63 12.78 3.71 1.16
CA ARG A 63 13.76 4.71 0.79
C ARG A 63 13.76 5.80 1.87
N LYS A 64 14.76 6.69 1.84
CA LYS A 64 14.78 7.83 2.76
C LYS A 64 13.46 8.61 2.68
N ASN A 65 12.75 8.64 3.80
CA ASN A 65 11.49 9.34 4.03
C ASN A 65 10.30 8.85 3.18
N GLN A 66 10.42 7.71 2.49
CA GLN A 66 9.38 7.19 1.61
C GLN A 66 9.36 5.66 1.61
N PHE A 67 8.18 5.08 1.75
CA PHE A 67 7.99 3.64 1.68
C PHE A 67 6.63 3.30 1.08
N GLY A 68 6.44 2.03 0.70
CA GLY A 68 5.16 1.55 0.21
C GLY A 68 5.32 0.45 -0.83
N SER A 69 4.43 0.45 -1.80
CA SER A 69 4.25 -0.66 -2.73
C SER A 69 4.10 -0.17 -4.17
N GLN A 70 4.85 -0.77 -5.09
CA GLN A 70 4.63 -0.66 -6.53
C GLN A 70 3.80 -1.84 -7.01
N ILE A 71 2.81 -1.59 -7.86
CA ILE A 71 1.81 -2.56 -8.28
C ILE A 71 1.99 -2.81 -9.76
N PHE A 72 2.10 -4.08 -10.15
CA PHE A 72 2.44 -4.48 -11.52
C PHE A 72 1.40 -5.44 -12.09
N ALA A 73 1.21 -5.34 -13.41
CA ALA A 73 0.74 -6.42 -14.27
C ALA A 73 1.93 -6.89 -15.14
N ASN A 74 1.84 -6.75 -16.46
CA ASN A 74 3.01 -6.88 -17.34
C ASN A 74 3.93 -5.65 -17.25
N ASN A 75 3.35 -4.49 -16.89
CA ASN A 75 4.04 -3.22 -16.68
C ASN A 75 3.66 -2.65 -15.30
N LEU A 76 4.35 -1.57 -14.88
CA LEU A 76 3.98 -0.82 -13.67
C LEU A 76 2.59 -0.19 -13.86
N LEU A 77 1.63 -0.57 -13.01
CA LEU A 77 0.28 0.01 -12.99
C LEU A 77 0.19 1.25 -12.12
N GLY A 78 0.95 1.28 -11.02
CA GLY A 78 0.94 2.41 -10.09
C GLY A 78 1.68 2.11 -8.80
N GLN A 79 1.49 2.98 -7.82
CA GLN A 79 2.12 2.84 -6.51
C GLN A 79 1.24 3.38 -5.39
N ILE A 80 1.33 2.71 -4.24
CA ILE A 80 0.85 3.21 -2.96
C ILE A 80 2.08 3.68 -2.21
N LYS A 81 2.13 4.96 -1.84
CA LYS A 81 3.33 5.59 -1.26
C LYS A 81 3.00 6.38 -0.02
N TYR A 82 3.80 6.19 1.00
CA TYR A 82 3.83 6.97 2.22
C TYR A 82 5.06 7.89 2.22
N SER A 83 4.91 9.09 2.77
CA SER A 83 6.01 10.07 2.87
C SER A 83 6.03 10.63 4.27
N ILE A 84 7.02 10.22 5.05
CA ILE A 84 7.20 10.61 6.45
C ILE A 84 8.68 10.54 6.79
N ASP A 85 9.14 11.46 7.62
CA ASP A 85 10.50 11.47 8.17
C ASP A 85 10.57 10.51 9.37
N ALA A 86 10.70 9.22 9.08
CA ALA A 86 10.72 8.15 10.08
C ALA A 86 11.48 6.92 9.59
N GLU A 87 11.99 6.14 10.54
CA GLU A 87 12.57 4.83 10.31
C GLU A 87 11.47 3.79 10.11
N ILE A 88 11.71 2.83 9.20
CA ILE A 88 10.83 1.69 8.94
C ILE A 88 11.53 0.42 9.43
N PRO A 89 11.34 0.02 10.70
CA PRO A 89 12.09 -1.09 11.29
C PRO A 89 11.67 -2.46 10.72
N LYS A 90 10.41 -2.62 10.33
CA LYS A 90 9.90 -3.88 9.80
C LYS A 90 8.62 -3.69 8.98
N VAL A 91 8.34 -4.72 8.17
CA VAL A 91 7.09 -4.87 7.43
C VAL A 91 6.55 -6.27 7.65
N GLU A 92 5.23 -6.38 7.75
CA GLU A 92 4.53 -7.65 7.86
C GLU A 92 3.49 -7.77 6.74
N LEU A 93 3.15 -9.00 6.38
CA LEU A 93 2.24 -9.32 5.30
C LEU A 93 1.22 -10.36 5.74
N LEU A 94 -0.01 -10.21 5.26
CA LEU A 94 -1.07 -11.20 5.41
C LEU A 94 -1.76 -11.36 4.06
N ASP A 95 -1.61 -12.53 3.45
CA ASP A 95 -2.14 -12.86 2.12
C ASP A 95 -3.25 -13.90 2.23
N LYS A 96 -4.49 -13.42 2.12
CA LYS A 96 -5.71 -14.20 2.15
C LYS A 96 -6.41 -14.15 0.79
N GLU A 97 -7.36 -15.06 0.58
CA GLU A 97 -8.18 -15.07 -0.65
C GLU A 97 -9.05 -13.81 -0.77
N GLU A 98 -9.43 -13.20 0.36
CA GLU A 98 -10.30 -12.04 0.40
C GLU A 98 -9.55 -10.71 0.27
N PHE A 99 -8.27 -10.67 0.64
CA PHE A 99 -7.44 -9.48 0.58
C PHE A 99 -5.95 -9.79 0.77
N LEU A 100 -5.13 -8.85 0.32
CA LEU A 100 -3.73 -8.72 0.71
C LEU A 100 -3.57 -7.54 1.67
N ALA A 101 -2.95 -7.78 2.82
CA ALA A 101 -2.60 -6.76 3.80
C ALA A 101 -1.08 -6.58 3.88
N ILE A 102 -0.63 -5.33 3.87
CA ILE A 102 0.77 -4.97 4.11
C ILE A 102 0.81 -3.99 5.27
N ARG A 103 1.47 -4.37 6.37
CA ARG A 103 1.65 -3.54 7.56
C ARG A 103 3.08 -3.04 7.64
N TRP A 104 3.26 -1.73 7.58
CA TRP A 104 4.53 -1.04 7.76
C TRP A 104 4.61 -0.50 9.18
N PHE A 105 5.68 -0.82 9.90
CA PHE A 105 5.93 -0.23 11.21
C PHE A 105 6.74 1.05 11.04
N ILE A 106 6.42 2.06 11.84
CA ILE A 106 6.99 3.39 11.73
C ILE A 106 7.52 3.81 13.09
N ARG A 107 8.79 4.20 13.12
CA ARG A 107 9.46 4.77 14.29
C ARG A 107 9.94 6.18 13.99
N LYS A 108 9.40 7.17 14.69
CA LYS A 108 9.87 8.57 14.59
C LYS A 108 11.27 8.67 15.21
N GLU A 109 12.22 9.25 14.48
CA GLU A 109 13.53 9.60 15.03
C GLU A 109 13.38 10.84 15.95
N ARG A 110 13.32 10.65 17.28
CA ARG A 110 13.49 11.74 18.27
C ARG A 110 14.38 11.31 19.44
N LYS A 111 15.14 12.27 19.97
CA LYS A 111 16.14 12.16 21.06
C LYS A 111 15.60 11.76 22.45
N SER A 112 14.32 11.46 22.65
CA SER A 112 13.74 11.18 23.97
C SER A 112 13.05 9.81 24.00
N LEU A 113 13.26 9.11 25.11
CA LEU A 113 13.10 7.66 25.36
C LEU A 113 11.68 7.07 25.26
N GLU A 114 10.71 7.78 24.68
CA GLU A 114 9.33 7.29 24.52
C GLU A 114 9.00 7.22 23.03
N ALA A 115 9.52 6.17 22.38
CA ALA A 115 9.21 5.86 20.99
C ALA A 115 7.75 5.42 20.89
N ASN A 116 6.88 6.31 20.42
CA ASN A 116 5.56 5.91 19.96
C ASN A 116 5.73 5.21 18.60
N ASP A 117 5.87 3.88 18.66
CA ASP A 117 5.88 3.00 17.51
C ASP A 117 4.46 2.94 16.90
N GLY A 118 4.31 3.47 15.69
CA GLY A 118 3.09 3.42 14.91
C GLY A 118 3.12 2.32 13.86
N SER A 119 1.97 2.01 13.27
CA SER A 119 1.90 1.16 12.09
C SER A 119 0.95 1.73 11.06
N VAL A 120 1.18 1.39 9.79
CA VAL A 120 0.27 1.69 8.69
C VAL A 120 -0.03 0.42 7.94
N ILE A 121 -1.32 0.14 7.76
CA ILE A 121 -1.81 -1.06 7.09
C ILE A 121 -2.47 -0.65 5.79
N THR A 122 -2.04 -1.25 4.68
CA THR A 122 -2.75 -1.21 3.40
C THR A 122 -3.47 -2.53 3.19
N LEU A 123 -4.78 -2.48 2.99
CA LEU A 123 -5.60 -3.59 2.51
C LEU A 123 -5.90 -3.40 1.03
N MET A 124 -5.68 -4.44 0.24
CA MET A 124 -6.00 -4.51 -1.18
C MET A 124 -6.98 -5.66 -1.41
N TYR A 125 -8.14 -5.36 -1.99
CA TYR A 125 -9.20 -6.32 -2.22
C TYR A 125 -9.31 -6.72 -3.71
N PRO A 126 -9.82 -7.93 -4.03
CA PRO A 126 -9.99 -8.40 -5.42
C PRO A 126 -10.80 -7.47 -6.31
N ASN A 127 -11.75 -6.72 -5.74
CA ASN A 127 -12.59 -5.78 -6.47
C ASN A 127 -11.91 -4.42 -6.77
N GLY A 128 -10.61 -4.29 -6.50
CA GLY A 128 -9.84 -3.06 -6.72
C GLY A 128 -10.00 -2.00 -5.62
N LYS A 129 -10.78 -2.28 -4.56
CA LYS A 129 -10.82 -1.43 -3.38
C LYS A 129 -9.48 -1.47 -2.68
N ILE A 130 -9.00 -0.30 -2.26
CA ILE A 130 -7.84 -0.14 -1.39
C ILE A 130 -8.31 0.55 -0.12
N SER A 131 -7.80 0.14 1.02
CA SER A 131 -8.07 0.81 2.29
C SER A 131 -6.79 0.94 3.10
N MET A 132 -6.62 2.09 3.75
CA MET A 132 -5.38 2.47 4.42
C MET A 132 -5.71 2.88 5.85
N TYR A 133 -5.00 2.30 6.81
CA TYR A 133 -5.27 2.46 8.24
C TYR A 133 -3.99 2.76 9.00
N TYR A 134 -4.12 3.49 10.09
CA TYR A 134 -3.02 3.93 10.93
C TYR A 134 -3.27 3.42 12.34
N GLU A 135 -2.40 2.57 12.86
CA GLU A 135 -2.47 2.09 14.25
C GLU A 135 -1.45 2.86 15.10
N LYS A 136 -1.85 3.21 16.33
CA LYS A 136 -0.96 3.80 17.35
C LYS A 136 -0.20 5.05 16.88
N VAL A 137 -0.87 5.93 16.12
CA VAL A 137 -0.32 7.24 15.78
C VAL A 137 -0.62 8.20 16.91
N SER A 138 0.39 8.49 17.74
CA SER A 138 0.36 9.55 18.76
C SER A 138 1.31 10.71 18.44
#